data_AF-A0AAU2XDH1-F1
#
_entry.id   AF-A0AAU2XDH1-F1
#
_cell.length_a   1.000
_cell.length_b   1.000
_cell.length_c   1.000
_cell.angle_alpha   90.00
_cell.angle_beta   90.00
_cell.angle_gamma   90.00
#
_symmetry.space_group_name_H-M   'P 1'
#
loop_
_entity.id
_entity.type
_entity.pdbx_description
1 polymer ?
#
loop_
_entity_poly.entity_id
_entity_poly.type
_entity_poly.pdbx_seq_one_letter_code
_entity_poly.pdbx_strand_id
1 'polypeptide(L)'
;MIHPPYVHDNYLAEGTPFVMDRQPFLPVAPMYAAELLERHGIAEPVLFDCQLHDLREAPGVEDFDSYGVACMGAQNITPAVHVYRHLAERVDPARIHVGGQGVERLSQEEFERIFPGARKTDRNALAQLPDAMDAGLERQTARLTDTDLRVYLGNEMTLPFSQGCLFGCSFCGAQTKRRESFFDTRAFLDLYCGHAQRLGIPSLYLYCTSLDFFQQALPGGDLAQLTGRLEAVLEVSERYGVDVGMHALTRADSYNAAMASDEIRDLVRAAGFDRFGFGADGAASVAVLRAMRKHADELRSDLIHAFDHAERNDFIPEILYVFGIPEDTKDTLIETRELCGLLLEEFPNSEYRGFPAKNEIPGNSNWNRSGWRGSPAHTRLLDEPDLFLNLGFETLANDISHDEPDKRLMVNRYAVDMSYRAHELGRVRSYLTIPMAEQGTEIMDDETTERFSEIVANYAPDLAPVLRKDNITEHRVALNSAIPKDS
;
A
#
# COMPACT_ATOMS: atom_id res chain seq x y z
N MET A 1 -5.23 -9.35 18.89
CA MET A 1 -5.14 -8.87 17.50
C MET A 1 -3.70 -8.99 17.05
N ILE A 2 -3.47 -9.59 15.89
CA ILE A 2 -2.15 -9.90 15.35
C ILE A 2 -2.00 -9.17 14.01
N HIS A 3 -0.96 -8.36 13.91
CA HIS A 3 -0.49 -7.84 12.63
C HIS A 3 0.56 -8.81 12.06
N PRO A 4 0.32 -9.46 10.89
CA PRO A 4 1.28 -10.39 10.31
C PRO A 4 2.61 -9.72 9.95
N PRO A 5 3.69 -10.50 9.78
CA PRO A 5 4.97 -9.94 9.36
C PRO A 5 4.88 -9.33 7.96
N TYR A 6 5.86 -8.50 7.62
CA TYR A 6 6.00 -8.00 6.27
C TYR A 6 6.19 -9.14 5.26
N VAL A 7 5.60 -8.96 4.08
CA VAL A 7 5.45 -10.01 3.06
C VAL A 7 6.77 -10.62 2.58
N HIS A 8 7.87 -9.85 2.61
CA HIS A 8 9.19 -10.33 2.18
C HIS A 8 10.09 -10.79 3.35
N ASP A 9 9.71 -10.52 4.61
CA ASP A 9 10.48 -10.85 5.82
C ASP A 9 9.78 -11.94 6.68
N ASN A 10 9.01 -12.81 6.03
CA ASN A 10 8.11 -13.73 6.72
C ASN A 10 8.83 -14.91 7.39
N TYR A 11 9.27 -14.70 8.64
CA TYR A 11 9.98 -15.67 9.47
C TYR A 11 9.13 -16.86 9.94
N LEU A 12 7.81 -16.78 9.77
CA LEU A 12 6.89 -17.90 10.08
C LEU A 12 6.84 -18.92 8.93
N ALA A 13 7.55 -18.67 7.83
CA ALA A 13 7.90 -19.70 6.87
C ALA A 13 8.96 -20.67 7.46
N GLU A 14 8.90 -21.95 7.07
CA GLU A 14 9.74 -23.01 7.64
C GLU A 14 11.24 -22.70 7.55
N GLY A 15 11.95 -22.77 8.69
CA GLY A 15 13.40 -22.62 8.75
C GLY A 15 13.93 -21.18 8.69
N THR A 16 13.05 -20.16 8.67
CA THR A 16 13.46 -18.75 8.56
C THR A 16 13.70 -18.12 9.95
N PRO A 17 14.87 -17.50 10.20
CA PRO A 17 15.12 -16.78 11.45
C PRO A 17 14.26 -15.52 11.54
N PHE A 18 13.93 -15.10 12.77
CA PHE A 18 13.27 -13.82 12.98
C PHE A 18 14.22 -12.67 12.66
N VAL A 19 13.74 -11.72 11.86
CA VAL A 19 14.39 -10.44 11.61
C VAL A 19 13.33 -9.38 11.77
N MET A 20 13.60 -8.41 12.65
CA MET A 20 12.75 -7.24 12.81
C MET A 20 12.64 -6.52 11.47
N ASP A 21 11.44 -6.08 11.13
CA ASP A 21 11.22 -5.24 9.96
C ASP A 21 12.17 -4.03 10.01
N ARG A 22 12.73 -3.66 8.85
CA ARG A 22 13.65 -2.52 8.70
C ARG A 22 12.93 -1.18 8.76
N GLN A 23 11.67 -1.12 8.33
CA GLN A 23 10.82 0.06 8.37
C GLN A 23 9.40 -0.34 8.80
N PRO A 24 9.24 -0.81 10.05
CA PRO A 24 7.93 -1.13 10.60
C PRO A 24 7.08 0.13 10.67
N PHE A 25 5.81 -0.01 10.27
CA PHE A 25 4.81 1.04 10.43
C PHE A 25 3.86 0.67 11.57
N LEU A 26 3.30 1.68 12.22
CA LEU A 26 2.30 1.47 13.27
C LEU A 26 1.07 0.79 12.64
N PRO A 27 0.65 -0.41 13.11
CA PRO A 27 -0.45 -1.15 12.50
C PRO A 27 -1.81 -0.56 12.91
N VAL A 28 -2.13 0.62 12.36
CA VAL A 28 -3.31 1.42 12.73
C VAL A 28 -4.61 0.63 12.62
N ALA A 29 -4.81 -0.16 11.56
CA ALA A 29 -6.05 -0.92 11.39
C ALA A 29 -6.30 -1.97 12.50
N PRO A 30 -5.34 -2.85 12.85
CA PRO A 30 -5.44 -3.69 14.05
C PRO A 30 -5.66 -2.94 15.36
N MET A 31 -4.97 -1.80 15.55
CA MET A 31 -5.15 -0.97 16.74
C MET A 31 -6.57 -0.39 16.83
N TYR A 32 -7.08 0.10 15.70
CA TYR A 32 -8.41 0.67 15.59
C TYR A 32 -9.50 -0.38 15.86
N ALA A 33 -9.31 -1.60 15.34
CA ALA A 33 -10.21 -2.71 15.63
C ALA A 33 -10.18 -3.11 17.12
N ALA A 34 -9.00 -3.19 17.73
CA ALA A 34 -8.85 -3.44 19.16
C ALA A 34 -9.56 -2.36 19.99
N GLU A 35 -9.34 -1.10 19.65
CA GLU A 35 -9.95 0.03 20.34
C GLU A 35 -11.48 -0.03 20.32
N LEU A 36 -12.08 -0.31 19.17
CA LEU A 36 -13.53 -0.45 19.05
C LEU A 36 -14.08 -1.65 19.84
N LEU A 37 -13.39 -2.79 19.80
CA LEU A 37 -13.79 -3.97 20.57
C LEU A 37 -13.79 -3.69 22.07
N GLU A 38 -12.75 -3.00 22.57
CA GLU A 38 -12.61 -2.69 23.99
C GLU A 38 -13.59 -1.61 24.45
N ARG A 39 -13.69 -0.50 23.71
CA ARG A 39 -14.60 0.62 24.03
C ARG A 39 -16.04 0.17 24.19
N HIS A 40 -16.45 -0.83 23.41
CA HIS A 40 -17.82 -1.37 23.40
C HIS A 40 -17.98 -2.63 24.27
N GLY A 41 -16.96 -2.99 25.07
CA GLY A 41 -17.03 -4.12 26.01
C GLY A 41 -17.18 -5.48 25.34
N ILE A 42 -16.73 -5.60 24.08
CA ILE A 42 -16.82 -6.83 23.29
C ILE A 42 -15.66 -7.77 23.62
N ALA A 43 -14.46 -7.22 23.82
CA ALA A 43 -13.26 -7.98 24.14
C ALA A 43 -12.24 -7.14 24.91
N GLU A 44 -11.27 -7.81 25.55
CA GLU A 44 -10.06 -7.22 26.13
C GLU A 44 -8.87 -7.53 25.20
N PRO A 45 -8.56 -6.67 24.22
CA PRO A 45 -7.61 -7.00 23.18
C PRO A 45 -6.16 -6.86 23.67
N VAL A 46 -5.33 -7.84 23.32
CA VAL A 46 -3.88 -7.69 23.31
C VAL A 46 -3.41 -7.55 21.86
N LEU A 47 -2.56 -6.57 21.59
CA LEU A 47 -1.95 -6.37 20.28
C LEU A 47 -0.62 -7.13 20.22
N PHE A 48 -0.40 -7.85 19.12
CA PHE A 48 0.88 -8.47 18.81
C PHE A 48 1.29 -8.07 17.39
N ASP A 49 2.45 -7.41 17.27
CA ASP A 49 2.97 -6.96 15.97
C ASP A 49 4.15 -7.84 15.54
N CYS A 50 3.93 -8.67 14.52
CA CYS A 50 4.96 -9.54 13.97
C CYS A 50 6.02 -8.77 13.14
N GLN A 51 5.87 -7.47 12.90
CA GLN A 51 6.96 -6.64 12.34
C GLN A 51 8.10 -6.45 13.35
N LEU A 52 7.77 -6.39 14.65
CA LEU A 52 8.72 -6.09 15.72
C LEU A 52 9.09 -7.31 16.57
N HIS A 53 8.18 -8.27 16.68
CA HIS A 53 8.29 -9.36 17.65
C HIS A 53 8.09 -10.74 17.02
N ASP A 54 8.77 -11.75 17.55
CA ASP A 54 8.64 -13.15 17.12
C ASP A 54 7.43 -13.81 17.80
N LEU A 55 6.39 -14.12 17.03
CA LEU A 55 5.17 -14.77 17.51
C LEU A 55 5.46 -16.16 18.12
N ARG A 56 6.52 -16.83 17.67
CA ARG A 56 6.92 -18.15 18.20
C ARG A 56 7.38 -18.07 19.65
N GLU A 57 7.79 -16.88 20.09
CA GLU A 57 8.29 -16.60 21.44
C GLU A 57 7.22 -15.90 22.31
N ALA A 58 6.01 -15.68 21.79
CA ALA A 58 4.94 -14.98 22.50
C ALA A 58 4.42 -15.82 23.69
N PRO A 59 4.54 -15.34 24.93
CA PRO A 59 4.08 -16.07 26.10
C PRO A 59 2.55 -16.09 26.19
N GLY A 60 1.98 -17.23 26.55
CA GLY A 60 0.54 -17.37 26.78
C GLY A 60 -0.31 -17.20 25.51
N VAL A 61 0.27 -17.46 24.34
CA VAL A 61 -0.47 -17.32 23.07
C VAL A 61 -1.69 -18.23 23.06
N GLU A 62 -1.67 -19.40 23.70
CA GLU A 62 -2.81 -20.34 23.74
C GLU A 62 -3.96 -19.91 24.67
N ASP A 63 -3.70 -18.95 25.56
CA ASP A 63 -4.61 -18.54 26.64
C ASP A 63 -5.75 -17.61 26.18
N PHE A 64 -5.68 -17.05 24.97
CA PHE A 64 -6.65 -16.06 24.46
C PHE A 64 -7.91 -16.70 23.87
N ASP A 65 -9.11 -16.33 24.32
CA ASP A 65 -10.37 -16.90 23.80
C ASP A 65 -10.54 -16.82 22.28
N SER A 66 -9.99 -15.78 21.63
CA SER A 66 -10.08 -15.57 20.18
C SER A 66 -8.87 -14.78 19.64
N TYR A 67 -8.57 -14.99 18.35
CA TYR A 67 -7.43 -14.40 17.65
C TYR A 67 -7.92 -13.64 16.43
N GLY A 68 -7.65 -12.34 16.34
CA GLY A 68 -7.89 -11.57 15.11
C GLY A 68 -6.60 -11.37 14.32
N VAL A 69 -6.53 -11.84 13.07
CA VAL A 69 -5.38 -11.71 12.16
C VAL A 69 -5.75 -10.75 11.03
N ALA A 70 -4.98 -9.68 10.86
CA ALA A 70 -5.25 -8.66 9.86
C ALA A 70 -4.63 -9.00 8.49
N CYS A 71 -5.41 -8.89 7.41
CA CYS A 71 -4.97 -9.12 6.04
C CYS A 71 -5.27 -7.88 5.17
N MET A 72 -4.28 -7.00 5.02
CA MET A 72 -4.47 -5.68 4.40
C MET A 72 -4.61 -5.73 2.87
N GLY A 73 -3.68 -6.40 2.18
CA GLY A 73 -3.70 -6.60 0.72
C GLY A 73 -3.69 -8.07 0.33
N ALA A 74 -3.74 -8.32 -0.99
CA ALA A 74 -3.71 -9.69 -1.53
C ALA A 74 -2.41 -10.41 -1.13
N GLN A 75 -1.27 -9.76 -1.28
CA GLN A 75 0.02 -10.33 -0.87
C GLN A 75 0.15 -10.57 0.63
N ASN A 76 -0.62 -9.88 1.47
CA ASN A 76 -0.65 -10.15 2.91
C ASN A 76 -1.39 -11.45 3.25
N ILE A 77 -2.07 -12.11 2.31
CA ILE A 77 -2.64 -13.44 2.54
C ILE A 77 -1.54 -14.41 2.91
N THR A 78 -0.40 -14.38 2.23
CA THR A 78 0.73 -15.28 2.50
C THR A 78 1.16 -15.20 3.98
N PRO A 79 1.67 -14.06 4.50
CA PRO A 79 2.06 -13.99 5.91
C PRO A 79 0.88 -14.24 6.87
N ALA A 80 -0.36 -13.87 6.52
CA ALA A 80 -1.54 -14.21 7.32
C ALA A 80 -1.78 -15.73 7.41
N VAL A 81 -1.53 -16.49 6.33
CA VAL A 81 -1.59 -17.95 6.32
C VAL A 81 -0.53 -18.56 7.21
N HIS A 82 0.68 -18.00 7.23
CA HIS A 82 1.73 -18.51 8.13
C HIS A 82 1.42 -18.23 9.61
N VAL A 83 0.89 -17.04 9.93
CA VAL A 83 0.33 -16.76 11.27
C VAL A 83 -0.79 -17.74 11.61
N TYR A 84 -1.74 -17.96 10.69
CA TYR A 84 -2.83 -18.90 10.87
C TYR A 84 -2.33 -20.33 11.14
N ARG A 85 -1.42 -20.85 10.31
CA ARG A 85 -0.84 -22.20 10.47
C ARG A 85 -0.16 -22.34 11.83
N HIS A 86 0.64 -21.35 12.22
CA HIS A 86 1.28 -21.31 13.53
C HIS A 86 0.26 -21.37 14.68
N LEU A 87 -0.83 -20.60 14.61
CA LEU A 87 -1.87 -20.63 15.63
C LEU A 87 -2.68 -21.94 15.62
N ALA A 88 -3.07 -22.43 14.44
CA ALA A 88 -3.91 -23.63 14.28
C ALA A 88 -3.25 -24.92 14.79
N GLU A 89 -1.92 -24.97 14.89
CA GLU A 89 -1.20 -26.05 15.56
C GLU A 89 -1.38 -26.06 17.09
N ARG A 90 -1.80 -24.94 17.68
CA ARG A 90 -1.80 -24.69 19.13
C ARG A 90 -3.20 -24.46 19.69
N VAL A 91 -4.13 -23.98 18.87
CA VAL A 91 -5.49 -23.62 19.27
C VAL A 91 -6.53 -24.12 18.28
N ASP A 92 -7.78 -24.21 18.72
CA ASP A 92 -8.92 -24.51 17.84
C ASP A 92 -9.03 -23.46 16.73
N PRO A 93 -8.93 -23.84 15.44
CA PRO A 93 -9.06 -22.91 14.31
C PRO A 93 -10.34 -22.07 14.34
N ALA A 94 -11.43 -22.57 14.93
CA ALA A 94 -12.68 -21.82 15.06
C ALA A 94 -12.58 -20.57 15.94
N ARG A 95 -11.50 -20.43 16.73
CA ARG A 95 -11.15 -19.22 17.52
C ARG A 95 -10.35 -18.20 16.70
N ILE A 96 -9.89 -18.55 15.50
CA ILE A 96 -9.07 -17.69 14.65
C ILE A 96 -9.98 -16.96 13.66
N HIS A 97 -9.92 -15.63 13.69
CA HIS A 97 -10.61 -14.71 12.82
C HIS A 97 -9.62 -14.07 11.87
N VAL A 98 -9.85 -14.16 10.56
CA VAL A 98 -9.03 -13.47 9.55
C VAL A 98 -9.89 -12.45 8.83
N GLY A 99 -9.44 -11.20 8.78
CA GLY A 99 -10.21 -10.09 8.22
C GLY A 99 -9.35 -8.99 7.62
N GLY A 100 -9.97 -8.16 6.78
CA GLY A 100 -9.31 -7.09 6.05
C GLY A 100 -9.60 -7.15 4.55
N GLN A 101 -9.11 -6.16 3.80
CA GLN A 101 -9.38 -6.04 2.36
C GLN A 101 -8.78 -7.21 1.57
N GLY A 102 -7.66 -7.79 2.02
CA GLY A 102 -7.00 -8.89 1.33
C GLY A 102 -7.86 -10.15 1.18
N VAL A 103 -8.83 -10.40 2.06
CA VAL A 103 -9.70 -11.59 2.04
C VAL A 103 -11.17 -11.28 1.74
N GLU A 104 -11.52 -10.01 1.51
CA GLU A 104 -12.90 -9.52 1.49
C GLU A 104 -13.78 -10.22 0.42
N ARG A 105 -13.24 -10.46 -0.78
CA ARG A 105 -14.03 -11.01 -1.90
C ARG A 105 -13.93 -12.53 -2.06
N LEU A 106 -13.12 -13.20 -1.25
CA LEU A 106 -13.08 -14.66 -1.21
C LEU A 106 -14.47 -15.21 -0.87
N SER A 107 -14.96 -16.19 -1.60
CA SER A 107 -16.14 -16.94 -1.16
C SER A 107 -15.85 -17.70 0.15
N GLN A 108 -16.88 -18.18 0.86
CA GLN A 108 -16.66 -18.98 2.06
C GLN A 108 -15.85 -20.25 1.76
N GLU A 109 -16.09 -20.88 0.61
CA GLU A 109 -15.34 -22.07 0.16
C GLU A 109 -13.87 -21.75 -0.13
N GLU A 110 -13.61 -20.64 -0.83
CA GLU A 110 -12.25 -20.18 -1.12
C GLU A 110 -11.49 -19.81 0.16
N PHE A 111 -12.18 -19.14 1.09
CA PHE A 111 -11.62 -18.80 2.40
C PHE A 111 -11.29 -20.07 3.21
N GLU A 112 -12.21 -21.03 3.27
CA GLU A 112 -12.02 -22.31 3.98
C GLU A 112 -10.85 -23.13 3.40
N ARG A 113 -10.62 -23.04 2.09
CA ARG A 113 -9.48 -23.70 1.44
C ARG A 113 -8.14 -23.12 1.87
N ILE A 114 -8.08 -21.81 2.13
CA ILE A 114 -6.86 -21.11 2.57
C ILE A 114 -6.68 -21.18 4.10
N PHE A 115 -7.77 -21.02 4.85
CA PHE A 115 -7.81 -20.92 6.31
C PHE A 115 -8.82 -21.92 6.92
N PRO A 116 -8.55 -23.24 6.86
CA PRO A 116 -9.52 -24.27 7.22
C PRO A 116 -10.00 -24.19 8.68
N GLY A 117 -11.30 -24.09 8.90
CA GLY A 117 -11.91 -23.97 10.21
C GLY A 117 -11.84 -22.57 10.84
N ALA A 118 -11.13 -21.62 10.22
CA ALA A 118 -11.10 -20.23 10.68
C ALA A 118 -12.39 -19.48 10.32
N ARG A 119 -12.56 -18.31 10.93
CA ARG A 119 -13.70 -17.41 10.68
C ARG A 119 -13.29 -16.23 9.83
N LYS A 120 -13.90 -16.12 8.65
CA LYS A 120 -13.79 -14.91 7.84
C LYS A 120 -14.53 -13.76 8.52
N THR A 121 -13.87 -12.62 8.67
CA THR A 121 -14.45 -11.40 9.25
C THR A 121 -14.56 -10.30 8.19
N ASP A 122 -15.75 -9.69 8.09
CA ASP A 122 -15.99 -8.54 7.21
C ASP A 122 -15.20 -7.32 7.70
N ARG A 123 -14.54 -6.58 6.80
CA ARG A 123 -13.78 -5.37 7.18
C ARG A 123 -14.67 -4.29 7.82
N ASN A 124 -15.97 -4.31 7.55
CA ASN A 124 -16.97 -3.39 8.11
C ASN A 124 -17.68 -3.97 9.33
N ALA A 125 -17.26 -5.12 9.87
CA ALA A 125 -17.91 -5.76 11.02
C ALA A 125 -18.03 -4.81 12.22
N LEU A 126 -17.07 -3.89 12.38
CA LEU A 126 -17.05 -2.90 13.45
C LEU A 126 -17.55 -1.52 13.02
N ALA A 127 -17.83 -1.30 11.73
CA ALA A 127 -18.18 0.02 11.19
C ALA A 127 -19.59 0.51 11.61
N GLN A 128 -20.44 -0.37 12.13
CA GLN A 128 -21.77 -0.03 12.63
C GLN A 128 -21.76 0.32 14.13
N LEU A 129 -20.62 0.18 14.81
CA LEU A 129 -20.52 0.58 16.21
C LEU A 129 -20.64 2.12 16.32
N PRO A 130 -21.27 2.63 17.38
CA PRO A 130 -21.28 4.07 17.63
C PRO A 130 -19.86 4.64 17.67
N ASP A 131 -19.70 5.82 17.06
CA ASP A 131 -18.44 6.57 17.00
C ASP A 131 -17.29 5.80 16.34
N ALA A 132 -17.61 4.86 15.44
CA ALA A 132 -16.62 4.02 14.76
C ALA A 132 -15.69 4.79 13.81
N MET A 133 -15.89 6.09 13.57
CA MET A 133 -14.96 6.97 12.84
C MET A 133 -14.20 7.93 13.77
N ASP A 134 -14.61 8.02 15.03
CA ASP A 134 -14.11 8.96 16.04
C ASP A 134 -13.38 8.22 17.18
N ALA A 135 -12.94 6.98 16.94
CA ALA A 135 -12.19 6.23 17.95
C ALA A 135 -10.73 6.70 17.97
N GLY A 136 -10.33 7.35 19.06
CA GLY A 136 -8.93 7.66 19.34
C GLY A 136 -8.14 6.41 19.76
N LEU A 137 -6.83 6.39 19.49
CA LEU A 137 -5.98 5.22 19.77
C LEU A 137 -5.24 5.29 21.12
N GLU A 138 -5.57 6.23 22.00
CA GLU A 138 -4.80 6.54 23.21
C GLU A 138 -4.61 5.33 24.11
N ARG A 139 -5.66 4.50 24.28
CA ARG A 139 -5.57 3.27 25.10
C ARG A 139 -4.63 2.25 24.49
N GLN A 140 -4.71 2.06 23.18
CA GLN A 140 -3.91 1.04 22.49
C GLN A 140 -2.44 1.47 22.38
N THR A 141 -2.16 2.75 22.11
CA THR A 141 -0.76 3.24 22.09
C THR A 141 -0.13 3.24 23.47
N ALA A 142 -0.89 3.49 24.54
CA ALA A 142 -0.39 3.42 25.92
C ALA A 142 0.08 2.02 26.35
N ARG A 143 -0.30 0.96 25.62
CA ARG A 143 0.15 -0.42 25.86
C ARG A 143 1.43 -0.78 25.12
N LEU A 144 1.85 0.05 24.17
CA LEU A 144 3.12 -0.14 23.45
C LEU A 144 4.28 0.27 24.35
N THR A 145 5.41 -0.42 24.18
CA THR A 145 6.63 -0.03 24.90
C THR A 145 7.21 1.25 24.30
N ASP A 146 7.94 2.03 25.11
CA ASP A 146 8.64 3.22 24.60
C ASP A 146 9.67 2.86 23.51
N THR A 147 10.23 1.65 23.55
CA THR A 147 11.13 1.15 22.50
C THR A 147 10.37 1.00 21.18
N ASP A 148 9.23 0.32 21.18
CA ASP A 148 8.43 0.10 19.97
C ASP A 148 7.89 1.43 19.43
N LEU A 149 7.38 2.30 20.30
CA LEU A 149 6.90 3.62 19.90
C LEU A 149 8.00 4.45 19.23
N ARG A 150 9.23 4.44 19.75
CA ARG A 150 10.35 5.14 19.11
C ARG A 150 10.66 4.59 17.73
N VAL A 151 10.55 3.28 17.55
CA VAL A 151 10.75 2.64 16.25
C VAL A 151 9.69 3.10 15.26
N TYR A 152 8.40 3.08 15.62
CA TYR A 152 7.33 3.54 14.73
C TYR A 152 7.43 5.04 14.41
N LEU A 153 7.64 5.88 15.44
CA LEU A 153 7.73 7.35 15.28
C LEU A 153 8.99 7.79 14.53
N GLY A 154 10.01 6.91 14.43
CA GLY A 154 11.21 7.14 13.64
C GLY A 154 11.05 6.79 12.15
N ASN A 155 9.93 6.19 11.76
CA ASN A 155 9.58 5.84 10.38
C ASN A 155 8.38 6.67 9.89
N GLU A 156 8.05 6.53 8.61
CA GLU A 156 6.78 7.04 8.09
C GLU A 156 5.61 6.36 8.82
N MET A 157 4.68 7.17 9.34
CA MET A 157 3.47 6.68 9.99
C MET A 157 2.22 6.94 9.16
N THR A 158 1.21 6.11 9.35
CA THR A 158 -0.12 6.36 8.81
C THR A 158 -0.88 7.37 9.66
N LEU A 159 -1.34 8.45 9.04
CA LEU A 159 -2.32 9.38 9.59
C LEU A 159 -3.71 9.12 8.97
N PRO A 160 -4.66 8.53 9.71
CA PRO A 160 -6.03 8.38 9.26
C PRO A 160 -6.67 9.74 8.96
N PHE A 161 -6.92 10.00 7.68
CA PHE A 161 -7.54 11.24 7.23
C PHE A 161 -8.99 11.00 6.85
N SER A 162 -9.21 10.15 5.85
CA SER A 162 -10.53 9.87 5.35
C SER A 162 -10.64 8.49 4.71
N GLN A 163 -11.88 8.07 4.49
CA GLN A 163 -12.20 6.87 3.72
C GLN A 163 -13.41 7.10 2.82
N GLY A 164 -13.47 6.34 1.73
CA GLY A 164 -14.51 6.48 0.72
C GLY A 164 -14.05 7.35 -0.45
N CYS A 165 -14.39 6.92 -1.66
CA CYS A 165 -14.06 7.63 -2.89
C CYS A 165 -15.29 7.67 -3.78
N LEU A 166 -15.62 8.82 -4.37
CA LEU A 166 -16.78 8.96 -5.25
C LEU A 166 -16.59 8.21 -6.59
N PHE A 167 -15.33 7.96 -6.96
CA PHE A 167 -14.95 7.31 -8.21
C PHE A 167 -15.10 5.79 -8.12
N GLY A 168 -15.15 5.14 -9.29
CA GLY A 168 -15.44 3.72 -9.44
C GLY A 168 -14.44 2.96 -10.30
N CYS A 169 -13.14 3.26 -10.13
CA CYS A 169 -12.04 2.63 -10.86
C CYS A 169 -12.10 1.10 -10.74
N SER A 170 -11.94 0.37 -11.84
CA SER A 170 -12.18 -1.09 -11.90
C SER A 170 -11.16 -1.92 -11.11
N PHE A 171 -9.91 -1.46 -11.06
CA PHE A 171 -8.80 -2.15 -10.41
C PHE A 171 -8.69 -1.86 -8.90
N CYS A 172 -9.34 -0.80 -8.42
CA CYS A 172 -9.24 -0.34 -7.04
C CYS A 172 -10.01 -1.26 -6.07
N GLY A 173 -9.34 -1.77 -5.04
CA GLY A 173 -9.97 -2.56 -3.95
C GLY A 173 -10.54 -1.72 -2.80
N ALA A 174 -10.41 -0.40 -2.88
CA ALA A 174 -10.89 0.50 -1.85
C ALA A 174 -12.42 0.69 -1.90
N GLN A 175 -12.97 1.37 -0.89
CA GLN A 175 -14.40 1.69 -0.82
C GLN A 175 -14.76 2.80 -1.83
N THR A 176 -15.10 2.37 -3.04
CA THR A 176 -15.46 3.23 -4.17
C THR A 176 -16.95 3.52 -4.24
N LYS A 177 -17.34 4.54 -5.01
CA LYS A 177 -18.70 5.04 -5.19
C LYS A 177 -19.42 5.41 -3.89
N ARG A 178 -18.67 5.93 -2.91
CA ARG A 178 -19.17 6.42 -1.63
C ARG A 178 -18.68 7.84 -1.41
N ARG A 179 -19.48 8.66 -0.72
CA ARG A 179 -18.98 9.95 -0.23
C ARG A 179 -17.89 9.69 0.79
N GLU A 180 -16.89 10.55 0.78
CA GLU A 180 -15.80 10.51 1.74
C GLU A 180 -16.33 10.80 3.15
N SER A 181 -15.78 10.08 4.11
CA SER A 181 -16.03 10.24 5.54
C SER A 181 -14.69 10.40 6.23
N PHE A 182 -14.61 11.34 7.17
CA PHE A 182 -13.36 11.73 7.80
C PHE A 182 -13.19 11.04 9.15
N PHE A 183 -11.96 10.67 9.46
CA PHE A 183 -11.59 10.28 10.82
C PHE A 183 -11.39 11.52 11.70
N ASP A 184 -11.26 11.32 13.01
CA ASP A 184 -10.79 12.39 13.90
C ASP A 184 -9.27 12.61 13.78
N THR A 185 -8.83 13.07 12.60
CA THR A 185 -7.42 13.33 12.27
C THR A 185 -6.71 14.17 13.32
N ARG A 186 -7.42 15.11 13.95
CA ARG A 186 -6.88 15.96 15.01
C ARG A 186 -6.46 15.13 16.22
N ALA A 187 -7.32 14.21 16.69
CA ALA A 187 -7.01 13.35 17.82
C ALA A 187 -5.83 12.42 17.52
N PHE A 188 -5.77 11.84 16.32
CA PHE A 188 -4.62 11.01 15.91
C PHE A 188 -3.31 11.79 15.91
N LEU A 189 -3.31 13.00 15.33
CA LEU A 189 -2.11 13.82 15.28
C LEU A 189 -1.70 14.30 16.68
N ASP A 190 -2.65 14.69 17.53
CA ASP A 190 -2.37 15.15 18.91
C ASP A 190 -1.71 14.02 19.71
N LEU A 191 -2.19 12.79 19.54
CA LEU A 191 -1.59 11.59 20.13
C LEU A 191 -0.15 11.34 19.64
N TYR A 192 0.07 11.39 18.32
CA TYR A 192 1.39 11.16 17.73
C TYR A 192 2.40 12.24 18.15
N CYS A 193 2.04 13.51 18.04
CA CYS A 193 2.88 14.63 18.43
C CYS A 193 3.15 14.64 19.94
N GLY A 194 2.17 14.28 20.77
CA GLY A 194 2.35 14.12 22.21
C GLY A 194 3.34 13.01 22.56
N HIS A 195 3.29 11.87 21.87
CA HIS A 195 4.28 10.80 22.02
C HIS A 195 5.66 11.23 21.53
N ALA A 196 5.75 11.90 20.38
CA ALA A 196 7.00 12.41 19.82
C ALA A 196 7.68 13.39 20.79
N GLN A 197 6.95 14.40 21.28
CA GLN A 197 7.44 15.36 22.27
C GLN A 197 7.94 14.67 23.54
N ARG A 198 7.16 13.73 24.09
CA ARG A 198 7.54 12.97 25.30
C ARG A 198 8.82 12.16 25.10
N LEU A 199 9.01 11.57 23.91
CA LEU A 199 10.15 10.73 23.58
C LEU A 199 11.35 11.51 23.06
N GLY A 200 11.22 12.82 22.85
CA GLY A 200 12.27 13.69 22.32
C GLY A 200 12.51 13.53 20.82
N ILE A 201 11.47 13.13 20.07
CA ILE A 201 11.50 13.01 18.61
C ILE A 201 11.07 14.36 18.02
N PRO A 202 11.96 15.05 17.28
CA PRO A 202 11.72 16.43 16.86
C PRO A 202 10.81 16.54 15.65
N SER A 203 10.68 15.47 14.87
CA SER A 203 9.93 15.47 13.61
C SER A 203 9.20 14.15 13.38
N LEU A 204 8.08 14.20 12.68
CA LEU A 204 7.30 13.06 12.21
C LEU A 204 7.07 13.18 10.71
N TYR A 205 7.08 12.04 10.00
CA TYR A 205 6.66 11.98 8.60
C TYR A 205 5.44 11.09 8.47
N LEU A 206 4.37 11.60 7.83
CA LEU A 206 3.07 10.94 7.83
C LEU A 206 2.52 10.73 6.41
N TYR A 207 2.15 9.49 6.11
CA TYR A 207 1.25 9.20 4.99
C TYR A 207 -0.19 9.52 5.40
N CYS A 208 -0.75 10.56 4.80
CA CYS A 208 -2.11 11.00 5.04
C CYS A 208 -3.09 10.13 4.22
N THR A 209 -3.74 9.16 4.85
CA THR A 209 -4.54 8.16 4.13
C THR A 209 -5.84 8.75 3.62
N SER A 210 -5.88 9.03 2.32
CA SER A 210 -7.10 9.27 1.54
C SER A 210 -6.94 8.61 0.17
N LEU A 211 -8.07 8.26 -0.44
CA LEU A 211 -8.10 7.76 -1.83
C LEU A 211 -8.01 8.91 -2.85
N ASP A 212 -8.37 10.13 -2.43
CA ASP A 212 -8.25 11.36 -3.21
C ASP A 212 -8.30 12.55 -2.23
N PHE A 213 -7.14 13.02 -1.77
CA PHE A 213 -7.04 14.00 -0.69
C PHE A 213 -7.83 15.30 -0.95
N PHE A 214 -7.84 15.75 -2.21
CA PHE A 214 -8.51 16.98 -2.63
C PHE A 214 -9.93 16.77 -3.14
N GLN A 215 -10.55 15.61 -2.90
CA GLN A 215 -11.89 15.31 -3.39
C GLN A 215 -12.94 16.37 -3.00
N GLN A 216 -12.77 17.02 -1.85
CA GLN A 216 -13.67 18.07 -1.37
C GLN A 216 -13.63 19.37 -2.19
N ALA A 217 -12.62 19.57 -3.02
CA ALA A 217 -12.56 20.71 -3.94
C ALA A 217 -13.36 20.50 -5.23
N LEU A 218 -13.82 19.26 -5.49
CA LEU A 218 -14.66 18.96 -6.65
C LEU A 218 -16.08 19.51 -6.48
N PRO A 219 -16.84 19.69 -7.58
CA PRO A 219 -18.22 20.18 -7.50
C PRO A 219 -19.10 19.36 -6.55
N GLY A 220 -19.64 20.03 -5.53
CA GLY A 220 -20.49 19.40 -4.51
C GLY A 220 -19.73 18.82 -3.30
N GLY A 221 -18.41 19.00 -3.24
CA GLY A 221 -17.60 18.77 -2.04
C GLY A 221 -17.70 19.91 -1.01
N ASP A 222 -17.07 19.72 0.14
CA ASP A 222 -17.05 20.66 1.26
C ASP A 222 -15.64 21.20 1.50
N LEU A 223 -15.32 22.31 0.85
CA LEU A 223 -14.01 22.95 0.96
C LEU A 223 -13.70 23.42 2.38
N ALA A 224 -14.72 23.86 3.12
CA ALA A 224 -14.55 24.32 4.50
C ALA A 224 -14.14 23.15 5.42
N GLN A 225 -14.63 21.94 5.13
CA GLN A 225 -14.19 20.74 5.82
C GLN A 225 -12.70 20.45 5.58
N LEU A 226 -12.20 20.59 4.35
CA LEU A 226 -10.77 20.44 4.05
C LEU A 226 -9.93 21.50 4.78
N THR A 227 -10.31 22.78 4.69
CA THR A 227 -9.65 23.89 5.37
C THR A 227 -9.56 23.65 6.87
N GLY A 228 -10.67 23.33 7.53
CA GLY A 228 -10.70 23.11 8.98
C GLY A 228 -9.85 21.91 9.43
N ARG A 229 -9.63 20.91 8.56
CA ARG A 229 -8.72 19.80 8.85
C ARG A 229 -7.25 20.22 8.73
N LEU A 230 -6.89 21.00 7.72
CA LEU A 230 -5.54 21.56 7.57
C LEU A 230 -5.18 22.49 8.74
N GLU A 231 -6.12 23.35 9.15
CA GLU A 231 -5.96 24.21 10.33
C GLU A 231 -5.78 23.41 11.62
N ALA A 232 -6.53 22.30 11.78
CA ALA A 232 -6.36 21.43 12.93
C ALA A 232 -4.99 20.75 12.97
N VAL A 233 -4.42 20.40 11.81
CA VAL A 233 -3.05 19.87 11.72
C VAL A 233 -2.04 20.91 12.20
N LEU A 234 -2.14 22.13 11.68
CA LEU A 234 -1.31 23.27 12.07
C LEU A 234 -1.33 23.52 13.58
N GLU A 235 -2.53 23.62 14.15
CA GLU A 235 -2.72 23.91 15.58
C GLU A 235 -2.01 22.87 16.47
N VAL A 236 -2.08 21.60 16.07
CA VAL A 236 -1.48 20.49 16.82
C VAL A 236 0.05 20.49 16.70
N SER A 237 0.59 20.63 15.49
CA SER A 237 2.04 20.68 15.28
C SER A 237 2.69 21.83 16.05
N GLU A 238 2.09 23.03 16.02
CA GLU A 238 2.56 24.20 16.76
C GLU A 238 2.51 24.01 18.28
N ARG A 239 1.43 23.40 18.79
CA ARG A 239 1.23 23.13 20.23
C ARG A 239 2.36 22.27 20.81
N TYR A 240 2.76 21.23 20.10
CA TYR A 240 3.77 20.28 20.58
C TYR A 240 5.20 20.69 20.19
N GLY A 241 5.37 21.62 19.24
CA GLY A 241 6.68 22.00 18.71
C GLY A 241 7.37 20.85 18.00
N VAL A 242 6.58 20.00 17.32
CA VAL A 242 7.05 18.87 16.52
C VAL A 242 6.90 19.26 15.05
N ASP A 243 7.97 19.08 14.28
CA ASP A 243 7.93 19.28 12.84
C ASP A 243 7.19 18.12 12.16
N VAL A 244 6.20 18.42 11.32
CA VAL A 244 5.35 17.39 10.70
C VAL A 244 5.49 17.51 9.20
N GLY A 245 6.05 16.49 8.56
CA GLY A 245 6.05 16.32 7.11
C GLY A 245 4.94 15.36 6.69
N MET A 246 4.31 15.62 5.54
CA MET A 246 3.21 14.80 5.04
C MET A 246 3.23 14.62 3.53
N HIS A 247 2.67 13.50 3.10
CA HIS A 247 2.32 13.26 1.71
C HIS A 247 0.96 12.57 1.59
N ALA A 248 0.32 12.72 0.43
CA ALA A 248 -0.98 12.13 0.15
C ALA A 248 -1.13 11.69 -1.30
N LEU A 249 -2.17 10.90 -1.58
CA LEU A 249 -2.59 10.59 -2.94
C LEU A 249 -3.71 11.51 -3.38
N THR A 250 -3.71 11.88 -4.66
CA THR A 250 -4.76 12.72 -5.25
C THR A 250 -4.94 12.39 -6.73
N ARG A 251 -6.12 12.71 -7.26
CA ARG A 251 -6.27 12.88 -8.70
C ARG A 251 -5.73 14.24 -9.13
N ALA A 252 -5.39 14.37 -10.40
CA ALA A 252 -4.89 15.63 -10.96
C ALA A 252 -6.00 16.71 -11.01
N ASP A 253 -7.23 16.32 -11.36
CA ASP A 253 -8.37 17.25 -11.45
C ASP A 253 -8.80 17.80 -10.08
N SER A 254 -8.85 16.95 -9.05
CA SER A 254 -9.13 17.37 -7.67
C SER A 254 -8.04 18.28 -7.11
N TYR A 255 -6.76 17.95 -7.34
CA TYR A 255 -5.63 18.81 -6.99
C TYR A 255 -5.73 20.18 -7.66
N ASN A 256 -5.90 20.22 -8.98
CA ASN A 256 -6.01 21.47 -9.74
C ASN A 256 -7.18 22.33 -9.25
N ALA A 257 -8.31 21.70 -8.93
CA ALA A 257 -9.47 22.41 -8.37
C ALA A 257 -9.17 23.03 -7.00
N ALA A 258 -8.49 22.30 -6.10
CA ALA A 258 -8.14 22.80 -4.77
C ALA A 258 -7.09 23.92 -4.83
N MET A 259 -6.06 23.72 -5.64
CA MET A 259 -4.88 24.58 -5.73
C MET A 259 -5.12 25.89 -6.48
N ALA A 260 -6.27 26.04 -7.14
CA ALA A 260 -6.73 27.33 -7.64
C ALA A 260 -6.96 28.36 -6.51
N SER A 261 -7.12 27.91 -5.26
CA SER A 261 -7.22 28.77 -4.08
C SER A 261 -5.86 28.96 -3.43
N ASP A 262 -5.36 30.21 -3.42
CA ASP A 262 -4.12 30.59 -2.71
C ASP A 262 -4.19 30.22 -1.21
N GLU A 263 -5.35 30.39 -0.58
CA GLU A 263 -5.58 30.05 0.83
C GLU A 263 -5.34 28.56 1.10
N ILE A 264 -5.87 27.68 0.25
CA ILE A 264 -5.71 26.24 0.42
C ILE A 264 -4.27 25.84 0.17
N ARG A 265 -3.65 26.37 -0.89
CA ARG A 265 -2.25 26.11 -1.18
C ARG A 265 -1.36 26.47 0.02
N ASP A 266 -1.56 27.66 0.58
CA ASP A 266 -0.76 28.15 1.69
C ASP A 266 -1.00 27.31 2.97
N LEU A 267 -2.24 26.89 3.23
CA LEU A 267 -2.58 25.98 4.33
C LEU A 267 -1.96 24.59 4.15
N VAL A 268 -2.00 24.04 2.94
CA VAL A 268 -1.40 22.73 2.63
C VAL A 268 0.09 22.76 2.90
N ARG A 269 0.79 23.79 2.42
CA ARG A 269 2.23 23.96 2.67
C ARG A 269 2.51 24.14 4.15
N ALA A 270 1.76 25.02 4.83
CA ALA A 270 1.97 25.28 6.23
C ALA A 270 1.70 24.03 7.09
N ALA A 271 0.71 23.21 6.73
CA ALA A 271 0.42 21.95 7.40
C ALA A 271 1.56 20.92 7.27
N GLY A 272 2.51 21.14 6.35
CA GLY A 272 3.69 20.29 6.20
C GLY A 272 3.62 19.31 5.03
N PHE A 273 2.67 19.48 4.11
CA PHE A 273 2.67 18.67 2.90
C PHE A 273 3.83 19.04 1.99
N ASP A 274 4.59 18.03 1.56
CA ASP A 274 5.71 18.19 0.62
C ASP A 274 5.49 17.43 -0.70
N ARG A 275 4.68 16.38 -0.70
CA ARG A 275 4.55 15.46 -1.84
C ARG A 275 3.11 15.05 -2.11
N PHE A 276 2.78 14.89 -3.39
CA PHE A 276 1.50 14.34 -3.84
C PHE A 276 1.69 13.25 -4.89
N GLY A 277 1.16 12.06 -4.61
CA GLY A 277 1.06 10.95 -5.57
C GLY A 277 -0.13 11.13 -6.49
N PHE A 278 0.13 11.41 -7.76
CA PHE A 278 -0.90 11.57 -8.78
C PHE A 278 -1.17 10.25 -9.49
N GLY A 279 -2.41 9.74 -9.36
CA GLY A 279 -2.83 8.52 -10.06
C GLY A 279 -2.88 8.72 -11.58
N ALA A 280 -1.74 8.56 -12.24
CA ALA A 280 -1.51 8.82 -13.66
C ALA A 280 -1.95 7.65 -14.56
N ASP A 281 -2.35 6.51 -14.00
CA ASP A 281 -2.74 5.31 -14.75
C ASP A 281 -3.68 5.61 -15.92
N GLY A 282 -3.31 5.15 -17.11
CA GLY A 282 -4.07 5.34 -18.35
C GLY A 282 -3.99 6.74 -18.97
N ALA A 283 -3.30 7.71 -18.38
CA ALA A 283 -3.19 9.07 -18.91
C ALA A 283 -2.56 9.12 -20.31
N ALA A 284 -1.74 8.13 -20.67
CA ALA A 284 -1.16 8.03 -22.00
C ALA A 284 -2.19 7.65 -23.09
N SER A 285 -3.24 6.89 -22.74
CA SER A 285 -4.18 6.31 -23.71
C SER A 285 -5.63 6.38 -23.24
N VAL A 286 -6.48 7.09 -24.00
CA VAL A 286 -7.93 7.20 -23.73
C VAL A 286 -8.62 5.84 -23.68
N ALA A 287 -8.15 4.87 -24.47
CA ALA A 287 -8.71 3.52 -24.46
C ALA A 287 -8.45 2.80 -23.11
N VAL A 288 -7.21 2.87 -22.62
CA VAL A 288 -6.79 2.32 -21.32
C VAL A 288 -7.54 3.04 -20.20
N LEU A 289 -7.62 4.38 -20.25
CA LEU A 289 -8.33 5.18 -19.26
C LEU A 289 -9.83 4.80 -19.14
N ARG A 290 -10.48 4.54 -20.28
CA ARG A 290 -11.87 4.07 -20.33
C ARG A 290 -12.02 2.65 -19.78
N ALA A 291 -11.09 1.74 -20.09
CA ALA A 291 -11.07 0.38 -19.54
C ALA A 291 -10.94 0.38 -18.01
N MET A 292 -10.13 1.30 -17.48
CA MET A 292 -9.95 1.49 -16.03
C MET A 292 -11.12 2.19 -15.34
N ARG A 293 -12.08 2.74 -16.09
CA ARG A 293 -13.23 3.52 -15.58
C ARG A 293 -12.82 4.74 -14.75
N LYS A 294 -11.75 5.42 -15.15
CA LYS A 294 -11.25 6.62 -14.46
C LYS A 294 -12.04 7.90 -14.74
N HIS A 295 -12.87 7.90 -15.80
CA HIS A 295 -13.78 9.00 -16.16
C HIS A 295 -13.09 10.38 -16.18
N ALA A 296 -11.95 10.47 -16.87
CA ALA A 296 -11.09 11.65 -16.95
C ALA A 296 -10.45 11.74 -18.35
N ASP A 297 -11.26 12.08 -19.36
CA ASP A 297 -10.80 12.11 -20.76
C ASP A 297 -9.69 13.18 -21.00
N GLU A 298 -9.52 14.13 -20.07
CA GLU A 298 -8.49 15.19 -20.09
C GLU A 298 -7.32 14.93 -19.11
N LEU A 299 -7.22 13.70 -18.56
CA LEU A 299 -6.25 13.38 -17.49
C LEU A 299 -4.81 13.74 -17.83
N ARG A 300 -4.38 13.58 -19.10
CA ARG A 300 -3.02 13.92 -19.51
C ARG A 300 -2.71 15.41 -19.34
N SER A 301 -3.61 16.27 -19.78
CA SER A 301 -3.45 17.73 -19.63
C SER A 301 -3.57 18.14 -18.17
N ASP A 302 -4.52 17.54 -17.43
CA ASP A 302 -4.68 17.82 -16.00
C ASP A 302 -3.42 17.44 -15.21
N LEU A 303 -2.81 16.30 -15.55
CA LEU A 303 -1.58 15.81 -14.92
C LEU A 303 -0.40 16.75 -15.17
N ILE A 304 -0.18 17.18 -16.42
CA ILE A 304 0.88 18.13 -16.76
C ILE A 304 0.67 19.46 -16.02
N HIS A 305 -0.57 19.93 -15.95
CA HIS A 305 -0.90 21.16 -15.21
C HIS A 305 -0.65 21.01 -13.71
N ALA A 306 -1.03 19.87 -13.13
CA ALA A 306 -0.82 19.58 -11.71
C ALA A 306 0.67 19.50 -11.36
N PHE A 307 1.50 18.90 -12.23
CA PHE A 307 2.95 18.82 -12.04
C PHE A 307 3.62 20.20 -12.13
N ASP A 308 3.26 21.00 -13.13
CA ASP A 308 3.74 22.37 -13.29
C ASP A 308 3.36 23.24 -12.08
N HIS A 309 2.13 23.10 -11.58
CA HIS A 309 1.70 23.78 -10.37
C HIS A 309 2.45 23.29 -9.13
N ALA A 310 2.60 21.98 -8.96
CA ALA A 310 3.31 21.39 -7.82
C ALA A 310 4.74 21.92 -7.73
N GLU A 311 5.50 21.85 -8.82
CA GLU A 311 6.90 22.29 -8.85
C GLU A 311 7.05 23.80 -8.61
N ARG A 312 6.19 24.64 -9.20
CA ARG A 312 6.18 26.09 -8.94
C ARG A 312 5.90 26.47 -7.49
N ASN A 313 5.33 25.53 -6.73
CA ASN A 313 4.95 25.72 -5.34
C ASN A 313 5.72 24.81 -4.39
N ASP A 314 6.90 24.33 -4.81
CA ASP A 314 7.82 23.52 -4.01
C ASP A 314 7.21 22.21 -3.46
N PHE A 315 6.18 21.69 -4.14
CA PHE A 315 5.69 20.34 -3.92
C PHE A 315 6.38 19.37 -4.87
N ILE A 316 6.59 18.13 -4.40
CA ILE A 316 7.12 16.99 -5.15
C ILE A 316 5.94 16.26 -5.81
N PRO A 317 5.75 16.36 -7.13
CA PRO A 317 4.76 15.54 -7.81
C PRO A 317 5.31 14.14 -8.03
N GLU A 318 4.58 13.13 -7.58
CA GLU A 318 4.96 11.73 -7.75
C GLU A 318 4.07 11.08 -8.82
N ILE A 319 4.70 10.45 -9.81
CA ILE A 319 4.09 9.69 -10.89
C ILE A 319 3.68 8.32 -10.35
N LEU A 320 2.47 8.23 -9.81
CA LEU A 320 1.87 6.96 -9.39
C LEU A 320 1.18 6.33 -10.60
N TYR A 321 1.74 5.25 -11.15
CA TYR A 321 1.27 4.67 -12.40
C TYR A 321 1.14 3.14 -12.35
N VAL A 322 -0.04 2.62 -12.69
CA VAL A 322 -0.36 1.21 -12.87
C VAL A 322 -0.54 0.94 -14.36
N PHE A 323 0.26 0.04 -14.92
CA PHE A 323 0.27 -0.28 -16.36
C PHE A 323 0.32 -1.79 -16.61
N GLY A 324 0.05 -2.23 -17.84
CA GLY A 324 0.00 -3.66 -18.19
C GLY A 324 -1.37 -4.28 -17.97
N ILE A 325 -2.45 -3.48 -17.98
CA ILE A 325 -3.82 -4.05 -17.94
C ILE A 325 -4.09 -4.87 -19.21
N PRO A 326 -5.14 -5.71 -19.28
CA PRO A 326 -5.39 -6.57 -20.43
C PRO A 326 -5.52 -5.79 -21.74
N GLU A 327 -6.00 -4.54 -21.68
CA GLU A 327 -6.14 -3.63 -22.81
C GLU A 327 -4.84 -2.93 -23.25
N ASP A 328 -3.77 -2.98 -22.44
CA ASP A 328 -2.47 -2.42 -22.84
C ASP A 328 -1.87 -3.20 -24.02
N THR A 329 -1.41 -2.44 -25.02
CA THR A 329 -0.67 -2.92 -26.18
C THR A 329 0.77 -2.41 -26.10
N LYS A 330 1.62 -2.88 -27.02
CA LYS A 330 2.98 -2.33 -27.15
C LYS A 330 2.96 -0.81 -27.35
N ASP A 331 2.05 -0.31 -28.20
CA ASP A 331 1.98 1.12 -28.51
C ASP A 331 1.52 1.92 -27.28
N THR A 332 0.54 1.46 -26.51
CA THR A 332 0.11 2.17 -25.28
C THR A 332 1.19 2.15 -24.19
N LEU A 333 2.00 1.10 -24.12
CA LEU A 333 3.16 1.05 -23.21
C LEU A 333 4.30 1.97 -23.66
N ILE A 334 4.52 2.13 -24.97
CA ILE A 334 5.45 3.15 -25.52
C ILE A 334 4.96 4.54 -25.12
N GLU A 335 3.70 4.87 -25.36
CA GLU A 335 3.11 6.16 -24.98
C GLU A 335 3.21 6.41 -23.47
N THR A 336 3.01 5.36 -22.66
CA THR A 336 3.18 5.42 -21.20
C THR A 336 4.62 5.74 -20.81
N ARG A 337 5.60 5.04 -21.40
CA ARG A 337 7.03 5.31 -21.18
C ARG A 337 7.40 6.73 -21.59
N GLU A 338 6.90 7.20 -22.74
CA GLU A 338 7.13 8.55 -23.23
C GLU A 338 6.52 9.61 -22.32
N LEU A 339 5.30 9.39 -21.80
CA LEU A 339 4.68 10.30 -20.83
C LEU A 339 5.47 10.33 -19.51
N CYS A 340 5.84 9.18 -18.94
CA CYS A 340 6.66 9.14 -17.73
C CYS A 340 8.03 9.83 -17.94
N GLY A 341 8.66 9.60 -19.09
CA GLY A 341 9.90 10.28 -19.47
C GLY A 341 9.73 11.79 -19.56
N LEU A 342 8.68 12.26 -20.23
CA LEU A 342 8.34 13.68 -20.31
C LEU A 342 8.16 14.29 -18.91
N LEU A 343 7.38 13.64 -18.04
CA LEU A 343 7.14 14.16 -16.68
C LEU A 343 8.44 14.25 -15.86
N LEU A 344 9.31 13.24 -15.95
CA LEU A 344 10.61 13.25 -15.25
C LEU A 344 11.59 14.29 -15.81
N GLU A 345 11.52 14.58 -17.11
CA GLU A 345 12.41 15.52 -17.79
C GLU A 345 11.97 16.98 -17.63
N GLU A 346 10.67 17.26 -17.78
CA GLU A 346 10.10 18.60 -17.68
C GLU A 346 9.94 19.08 -16.24
N PHE A 347 9.76 18.15 -15.28
CA PHE A 347 9.60 18.47 -13.86
C PHE A 347 10.74 17.86 -13.04
N PRO A 348 11.90 18.54 -12.92
CA PRO A 348 13.08 18.09 -12.20
C PRO A 348 12.90 17.61 -10.76
N ASN A 349 11.86 18.05 -10.05
CA ASN A 349 11.59 17.55 -8.70
C ASN A 349 10.62 16.37 -8.66
N SER A 350 10.11 15.89 -9.81
CA SER A 350 9.16 14.78 -9.86
C SER A 350 9.80 13.43 -9.56
N GLU A 351 9.01 12.56 -8.93
CA GLU A 351 9.43 11.21 -8.56
C GLU A 351 8.60 10.15 -9.27
N TYR A 352 9.15 8.94 -9.41
CA TYR A 352 8.48 7.83 -10.09
C TYR A 352 8.13 6.69 -9.13
N ARG A 353 6.86 6.25 -9.21
CA ARG A 353 6.34 5.07 -8.53
C ARG A 353 5.39 4.31 -9.46
N GLY A 354 5.96 3.44 -10.29
CA GLY A 354 5.19 2.64 -11.24
C GLY A 354 5.10 1.16 -10.90
N PHE A 355 3.95 0.56 -11.21
CA PHE A 355 3.57 -0.79 -10.85
C PHE A 355 2.96 -1.56 -12.01
N PRO A 356 3.39 -2.82 -12.28
CA PRO A 356 2.65 -3.71 -13.15
C PRO A 356 1.27 -4.04 -12.55
N ALA A 357 0.23 -3.94 -13.38
CA ALA A 357 -1.15 -4.12 -12.98
C ALA A 357 -1.43 -5.53 -12.44
N LYS A 358 -2.28 -5.59 -11.40
CA LYS A 358 -2.83 -6.84 -10.85
C LYS A 358 -4.34 -6.74 -10.91
N ASN A 359 -4.92 -7.29 -11.97
CA ASN A 359 -6.33 -7.07 -12.27
C ASN A 359 -7.22 -7.89 -11.34
N GLU A 360 -6.82 -9.12 -11.01
CA GLU A 360 -7.58 -10.07 -10.21
C GLU A 360 -6.99 -10.23 -8.81
N ILE A 361 -7.44 -9.40 -7.88
CA ILE A 361 -7.04 -9.49 -6.47
C ILE A 361 -8.27 -9.68 -5.58
N PRO A 362 -8.22 -10.49 -4.51
CA PRO A 362 -9.39 -10.72 -3.64
C PRO A 362 -9.89 -9.48 -2.89
N GLY A 363 -9.20 -8.35 -3.00
CA GLY A 363 -9.68 -7.06 -2.53
C GLY A 363 -10.55 -6.28 -3.53
N ASN A 364 -10.62 -6.65 -4.80
CA ASN A 364 -11.31 -5.86 -5.83
C ASN A 364 -12.47 -6.61 -6.51
N SER A 365 -13.21 -5.90 -7.36
CA SER A 365 -14.40 -6.47 -8.02
C SER A 365 -14.10 -7.57 -9.05
N ASN A 366 -12.87 -7.63 -9.54
CA ASN A 366 -12.47 -8.58 -10.57
C ASN A 366 -12.18 -9.99 -10.01
N TRP A 367 -11.97 -10.16 -8.70
CA TRP A 367 -11.80 -11.49 -8.10
C TRP A 367 -12.95 -12.45 -8.41
N ASN A 368 -14.16 -11.93 -8.56
CA ASN A 368 -15.35 -12.73 -8.86
C ASN A 368 -15.79 -12.63 -10.32
N ARG A 369 -14.93 -12.12 -11.22
CA ARG A 369 -15.28 -11.99 -12.64
C ARG A 369 -15.42 -13.36 -13.30
N SER A 370 -16.37 -13.46 -14.24
CA SER A 370 -16.49 -14.63 -15.09
C SER A 370 -15.20 -14.85 -15.89
N GLY A 371 -14.77 -16.11 -16.02
CA GLY A 371 -13.52 -16.50 -16.70
C GLY A 371 -12.28 -16.51 -15.80
N TRP A 372 -12.23 -15.68 -14.76
CA TRP A 372 -11.18 -15.77 -13.74
C TRP A 372 -11.53 -16.81 -12.67
N ARG A 373 -12.75 -16.74 -12.12
CA ARG A 373 -13.19 -17.66 -11.07
C ARG A 373 -13.20 -19.09 -11.61
N GLY A 374 -12.44 -19.96 -10.96
CA GLY A 374 -12.24 -21.35 -11.39
C GLY A 374 -11.21 -21.54 -12.50
N SER A 375 -10.50 -20.48 -12.93
CA SER A 375 -9.35 -20.61 -13.83
C SER A 375 -8.20 -21.40 -13.16
N PRO A 376 -7.23 -21.91 -13.93
CA PRO A 376 -6.05 -22.56 -13.38
C PRO A 376 -5.26 -21.66 -12.41
N ALA A 377 -5.03 -20.39 -12.77
CA ALA A 377 -4.32 -19.43 -11.91
C ALA A 377 -5.08 -19.15 -10.60
N HIS A 378 -6.40 -18.97 -10.69
CA HIS A 378 -7.25 -18.81 -9.50
C HIS A 378 -7.17 -20.03 -8.58
N THR A 379 -7.25 -21.24 -9.15
CA THR A 379 -7.20 -22.49 -8.37
C THR A 379 -5.84 -22.67 -7.71
N ARG A 380 -4.76 -22.38 -8.43
CA ARG A 380 -3.38 -22.48 -7.95
C ARG A 380 -3.12 -21.54 -6.76
N LEU A 381 -3.62 -20.30 -6.80
CA LEU A 381 -3.54 -19.37 -5.65
C LEU A 381 -4.20 -19.93 -4.39
N LEU A 382 -5.32 -20.65 -4.53
CA LEU A 382 -6.03 -21.23 -3.38
C LEU A 382 -5.32 -22.48 -2.84
N ASP A 383 -4.65 -23.25 -3.69
CA ASP A 383 -3.88 -24.44 -3.30
C ASP A 383 -2.51 -24.12 -2.75
N GLU A 384 -1.89 -23.05 -3.24
CA GLU A 384 -0.54 -22.60 -2.88
C GLU A 384 -0.58 -21.13 -2.42
N PRO A 385 -1.01 -20.85 -1.17
CA PRO A 385 -1.21 -19.47 -0.71
C PRO A 385 0.05 -18.58 -0.70
N ASP A 386 1.24 -19.16 -0.85
CA ASP A 386 2.48 -18.38 -0.96
C ASP A 386 2.52 -17.60 -2.28
N LEU A 387 1.83 -18.09 -3.32
CA LEU A 387 1.72 -17.41 -4.60
C LEU A 387 0.91 -16.11 -4.54
N PHE A 388 0.22 -15.82 -3.43
CA PHE A 388 -0.40 -14.50 -3.25
C PHE A 388 0.63 -13.36 -3.25
N LEU A 389 1.91 -13.63 -2.96
CA LEU A 389 3.01 -12.67 -3.15
C LEU A 389 3.14 -12.16 -4.60
N ASN A 390 2.70 -12.96 -5.59
CA ASN A 390 2.68 -12.55 -7.00
C ASN A 390 1.62 -11.48 -7.31
N LEU A 391 0.69 -11.24 -6.39
CA LEU A 391 -0.35 -10.23 -6.52
C LEU A 391 0.02 -8.88 -5.85
N GLY A 392 1.25 -8.73 -5.38
CA GLY A 392 1.83 -7.43 -5.01
C GLY A 392 1.90 -6.47 -6.19
N PHE A 393 1.65 -5.19 -5.95
CA PHE A 393 1.77 -4.18 -7.01
C PHE A 393 3.23 -3.93 -7.39
N GLU A 394 4.14 -4.04 -6.43
CA GLU A 394 5.58 -3.98 -6.62
C GLU A 394 6.13 -5.20 -7.39
N THR A 395 5.41 -6.31 -7.40
CA THR A 395 5.87 -7.54 -8.04
C THR A 395 5.80 -7.43 -9.56
N LEU A 396 6.89 -7.80 -10.24
CA LEU A 396 6.93 -7.91 -11.70
C LEU A 396 5.78 -8.81 -12.22
N ALA A 397 5.37 -8.56 -13.46
CA ALA A 397 4.41 -9.39 -14.16
C ALA A 397 4.86 -10.85 -14.16
N ASN A 398 3.89 -11.74 -13.92
CA ASN A 398 4.08 -13.17 -13.70
C ASN A 398 2.92 -13.94 -14.32
N ASP A 399 3.01 -15.26 -14.40
CA ASP A 399 2.02 -16.15 -14.98
C ASP A 399 0.61 -16.08 -14.34
N ILE A 400 0.50 -15.58 -13.10
CA ILE A 400 -0.79 -15.39 -12.42
C ILE A 400 -1.45 -14.08 -12.85
N SER A 401 -0.67 -13.00 -12.98
CA SER A 401 -1.19 -11.67 -13.33
C SER A 401 -1.24 -11.40 -14.84
N HIS A 402 -0.38 -12.07 -15.60
CA HIS A 402 -0.18 -11.93 -17.05
C HIS A 402 0.18 -13.32 -17.61
N ASP A 403 -0.84 -14.09 -17.97
CA ASP A 403 -0.72 -15.47 -18.44
C ASP A 403 0.06 -15.58 -19.76
N GLU A 404 -0.20 -14.67 -20.70
CA GLU A 404 0.50 -14.58 -21.98
C GLU A 404 1.99 -14.24 -21.82
N PRO A 405 2.93 -15.13 -22.22
CA PRO A 405 4.37 -14.93 -22.01
C PRO A 405 4.93 -13.67 -22.67
N ASP A 406 4.55 -13.39 -23.92
CA ASP A 406 5.03 -12.22 -24.65
C ASP A 406 4.58 -10.92 -23.98
N LYS A 407 3.31 -10.87 -23.54
CA LYS A 407 2.77 -9.71 -22.81
C LYS A 407 3.47 -9.53 -21.47
N ARG A 408 3.73 -10.62 -20.75
CA ARG A 408 4.46 -10.60 -19.47
C ARG A 408 5.87 -10.02 -19.63
N LEU A 409 6.65 -10.53 -20.59
CA LEU A 409 8.00 -10.02 -20.86
C LEU A 409 7.98 -8.56 -21.30
N MET A 410 7.02 -8.19 -22.15
CA MET A 410 6.82 -6.80 -22.57
C MET A 410 6.54 -5.87 -21.38
N VAL A 411 5.58 -6.22 -20.52
CA VAL A 411 5.24 -5.41 -19.33
C VAL A 411 6.44 -5.29 -18.39
N ASN A 412 7.18 -6.38 -18.15
CA ASN A 412 8.38 -6.35 -17.31
C ASN A 412 9.47 -5.46 -17.89
N ARG A 413 9.70 -5.51 -19.21
CA ARG A 413 10.63 -4.62 -19.89
C ARG A 413 10.29 -3.16 -19.66
N TYR A 414 9.03 -2.75 -19.91
CA TYR A 414 8.63 -1.35 -19.69
C TYR A 414 8.67 -0.94 -18.21
N ALA A 415 8.34 -1.84 -17.29
CA ALA A 415 8.45 -1.60 -15.86
C ALA A 415 9.89 -1.27 -15.44
N VAL A 416 10.84 -2.11 -15.89
CA VAL A 416 12.27 -1.91 -15.61
C VAL A 416 12.80 -0.68 -16.34
N ASP A 417 12.43 -0.45 -17.60
CA ASP A 417 12.89 0.71 -18.37
C ASP A 417 12.51 2.05 -17.72
N MET A 418 11.26 2.18 -17.28
CA MET A 418 10.80 3.39 -16.59
C MET A 418 11.46 3.56 -15.22
N SER A 419 11.60 2.46 -14.47
CA SER A 419 12.28 2.47 -13.16
C SER A 419 13.77 2.81 -13.31
N TYR A 420 14.43 2.26 -14.33
CA TYR A 420 15.83 2.52 -14.66
C TYR A 420 16.02 4.00 -15.00
N ARG A 421 15.16 4.58 -15.85
CA ARG A 421 15.22 6.00 -16.18
C ARG A 421 15.10 6.90 -14.94
N ALA A 422 14.14 6.61 -14.07
CA ALA A 422 14.00 7.34 -12.82
C ALA A 422 15.20 7.09 -11.87
N HIS A 423 15.81 5.90 -11.92
CA HIS A 423 16.96 5.54 -11.09
C HIS A 423 18.20 6.34 -11.49
N GLU A 424 18.46 6.49 -12.79
CA GLU A 424 19.54 7.35 -13.31
C GLU A 424 19.43 8.80 -12.82
N LEU A 425 18.22 9.25 -12.53
CA LEU A 425 17.92 10.59 -12.02
C LEU A 425 17.95 10.68 -10.48
N GLY A 426 18.02 9.54 -9.78
CA GLY A 426 17.91 9.46 -8.31
C GLY A 426 16.47 9.67 -7.80
N ARG A 427 15.45 9.35 -8.60
CA ARG A 427 14.03 9.72 -8.36
C ARG A 427 13.07 8.53 -8.37
N VAL A 428 13.57 7.33 -8.04
CA VAL A 428 12.73 6.14 -7.83
C VAL A 428 12.29 6.09 -6.38
N ARG A 429 10.98 5.94 -6.14
CA ARG A 429 10.43 5.72 -4.79
C ARG A 429 10.24 4.24 -4.48
N SER A 430 9.59 3.51 -5.39
CA SER A 430 9.37 2.07 -5.22
C SER A 430 10.23 1.25 -6.16
N TYR A 431 10.87 0.23 -5.61
CA TYR A 431 11.58 -0.78 -6.39
C TYR A 431 10.69 -1.97 -6.72
N LEU A 432 10.93 -2.59 -7.88
CA LEU A 432 10.21 -3.76 -8.35
C LEU A 432 10.73 -5.03 -7.65
N THR A 433 9.84 -5.95 -7.30
CA THR A 433 10.18 -7.24 -6.69
C THR A 433 10.11 -8.39 -7.70
N ILE A 434 10.90 -9.43 -7.45
CA ILE A 434 10.89 -10.65 -8.25
C ILE A 434 9.74 -11.55 -7.79
N PRO A 435 8.92 -12.09 -8.73
CA PRO A 435 7.81 -12.98 -8.41
C PRO A 435 8.29 -14.35 -7.92
N MET A 436 7.42 -15.06 -7.23
CA MET A 436 7.52 -16.51 -7.09
C MET A 436 7.26 -17.16 -8.44
N ALA A 437 8.26 -17.88 -8.96
CA ALA A 437 8.17 -18.59 -10.22
C ALA A 437 9.03 -19.86 -10.17
N GLU A 438 8.72 -20.83 -11.03
CA GLU A 438 9.52 -22.04 -11.17
C GLU A 438 10.93 -21.69 -11.68
N GLN A 439 11.93 -22.47 -11.26
CA GLN A 439 13.31 -22.28 -11.73
C GLN A 439 13.36 -22.37 -13.26
N GLY A 440 14.03 -21.41 -13.90
CA GLY A 440 14.11 -21.30 -15.35
C GLY A 440 12.91 -20.61 -16.02
N THR A 441 11.89 -20.17 -15.27
CA THR A 441 10.85 -19.29 -15.83
C THR A 441 11.46 -17.97 -16.25
N GLU A 442 11.30 -17.62 -17.52
CA GLU A 442 11.77 -16.33 -18.04
C GLU A 442 10.91 -15.19 -17.49
N ILE A 443 11.51 -14.38 -16.61
CA ILE A 443 10.89 -13.18 -16.05
C ILE A 443 11.24 -11.95 -16.89
N MET A 444 12.45 -11.92 -17.44
CA MET A 444 13.03 -10.82 -18.20
C MET A 444 13.97 -11.38 -19.27
N ASP A 445 14.13 -10.65 -20.37
CA ASP A 445 15.19 -10.93 -21.35
C ASP A 445 16.57 -10.44 -20.84
N ASP A 446 17.63 -10.71 -21.61
CA ASP A 446 19.00 -10.35 -21.21
C ASP A 446 19.19 -8.82 -21.06
N GLU A 447 18.64 -8.04 -22.00
CA GLU A 447 18.72 -6.56 -21.98
C GLU A 447 18.02 -5.99 -20.73
N THR A 448 16.83 -6.50 -20.42
CA THR A 448 16.04 -6.06 -19.26
C THR A 448 16.72 -6.48 -17.96
N THR A 449 17.33 -7.67 -17.92
CA THR A 449 18.06 -8.15 -16.74
C THR A 449 19.30 -7.32 -16.46
N GLU A 450 20.02 -6.86 -17.49
CA GLU A 450 21.17 -5.97 -17.34
C GLU A 450 20.75 -4.65 -16.68
N ARG A 451 19.70 -3.99 -17.19
CA ARG A 451 19.15 -2.77 -16.59
C ARG A 451 18.64 -2.98 -15.17
N PHE A 452 17.94 -4.09 -14.92
CA PHE A 452 17.47 -4.42 -13.58
C PHE A 452 18.64 -4.59 -12.61
N SER A 453 19.74 -5.21 -13.05
CA SER A 453 20.95 -5.40 -12.25
C SER A 453 21.59 -4.06 -11.86
N GLU A 454 21.55 -3.05 -12.72
CA GLU A 454 22.01 -1.70 -12.39
C GLU A 454 21.17 -1.06 -11.27
N ILE A 455 19.83 -1.20 -11.33
CA ILE A 455 18.94 -0.74 -10.25
C ILE A 455 19.25 -1.50 -8.94
N VAL A 456 19.42 -2.83 -9.01
CA VAL A 456 19.71 -3.69 -7.86
C VAL A 456 21.04 -3.30 -7.21
N ALA A 457 22.04 -2.85 -7.97
CA ALA A 457 23.34 -2.47 -7.42
C ALA A 457 23.25 -1.38 -6.35
N ASN A 458 22.16 -0.59 -6.33
CA ASN A 458 21.91 0.43 -5.31
C ASN A 458 21.56 -0.14 -3.93
N TYR A 459 20.87 -1.28 -3.86
CA TYR A 459 20.36 -1.83 -2.60
C TYR A 459 20.85 -3.25 -2.27
N ALA A 460 21.37 -3.98 -3.25
CA ALA A 460 21.99 -5.29 -3.09
C ALA A 460 23.24 -5.41 -3.98
N PRO A 461 24.30 -4.63 -3.74
CA PRO A 461 25.50 -4.58 -4.57
C PRO A 461 26.22 -5.93 -4.70
N ASP A 462 26.10 -6.81 -3.71
CA ASP A 462 26.71 -8.15 -3.76
C ASP A 462 25.95 -9.12 -4.67
N LEU A 463 24.66 -8.87 -4.92
CA LEU A 463 23.82 -9.72 -5.77
C LEU A 463 23.86 -9.27 -7.23
N ALA A 464 23.86 -7.96 -7.48
CA ALA A 464 23.79 -7.41 -8.84
C ALA A 464 24.77 -8.04 -9.85
N PRO A 465 26.07 -8.24 -9.56
CA PRO A 465 27.03 -8.77 -10.53
C PRO A 465 26.81 -10.24 -10.92
N VAL A 466 26.04 -10.99 -10.12
CA VAL A 466 25.78 -12.42 -10.36
C VAL A 466 24.41 -12.68 -10.94
N LEU A 467 23.58 -11.65 -11.07
CA LEU A 467 22.24 -11.77 -11.67
C LEU A 467 22.32 -12.07 -13.16
N ARG A 468 21.51 -13.03 -13.56
CA ARG A 468 21.29 -13.46 -14.94
C ARG A 468 19.82 -13.83 -15.07
N LYS A 469 19.31 -13.83 -16.31
CA LYS A 469 17.91 -14.19 -16.54
C LYS A 469 17.56 -15.61 -16.08
N ASP A 470 18.55 -16.50 -16.06
CA ASP A 470 18.38 -17.92 -15.71
C ASP A 470 18.44 -18.22 -14.21
N ASN A 471 18.96 -17.31 -13.38
CA ASN A 471 19.11 -17.52 -11.93
C ASN A 471 18.37 -16.47 -11.06
N ILE A 472 17.70 -15.48 -11.65
CA ILE A 472 17.09 -14.39 -10.87
C ILE A 472 16.06 -14.87 -9.84
N THR A 473 15.33 -15.95 -10.14
CA THR A 473 14.35 -16.54 -9.23
C THR A 473 15.00 -17.22 -8.02
N GLU A 474 16.23 -17.73 -8.16
CA GLU A 474 17.01 -18.32 -7.06
C GLU A 474 17.39 -17.27 -6.00
N HIS A 475 17.57 -16.02 -6.45
CA HIS A 475 17.94 -14.89 -5.59
C HIS A 475 16.74 -14.09 -5.06
N ARG A 476 15.50 -14.47 -5.43
CA ARG A 476 14.27 -13.72 -5.13
C ARG A 476 14.11 -13.34 -3.66
N VAL A 477 14.37 -14.25 -2.70
CA VAL A 477 14.24 -13.94 -1.27
C VAL A 477 15.24 -12.87 -0.84
N ALA A 478 16.51 -13.05 -1.20
CA ALA A 478 17.57 -12.12 -0.85
C ALA A 478 17.39 -10.75 -1.51
N LEU A 479 16.97 -10.71 -2.78
CA LEU A 479 16.68 -9.48 -3.52
C LEU A 479 15.51 -8.72 -2.90
N ASN A 480 14.36 -9.38 -2.72
CA ASN A 480 13.17 -8.69 -2.25
C ASN A 480 13.31 -8.20 -0.80
N SER A 481 14.07 -8.92 0.05
CA SER A 481 14.37 -8.50 1.43
C SER A 481 15.40 -7.37 1.50
N ALA A 482 16.16 -7.12 0.42
CA ALA A 482 17.16 -6.07 0.36
C ALA A 482 16.58 -4.72 -0.10
N ILE A 483 15.40 -4.72 -0.73
CA ILE A 483 14.74 -3.50 -1.21
C ILE A 483 14.52 -2.53 -0.03
N PRO A 484 14.95 -1.27 -0.16
CA PRO A 484 14.56 -0.24 0.79
C PRO A 484 13.05 -0.04 0.65
N LYS A 485 12.33 -0.14 1.77
CA LYS A 485 10.94 0.32 1.84
C LYS A 485 10.97 1.86 1.73
N ASP A 486 9.93 2.44 1.13
CA ASP A 486 9.85 3.86 0.73
C ASP A 486 10.48 4.78 1.81
N SER A 487 11.71 5.26 1.60
CA SER A 487 12.50 6.03 2.59
C SER A 487 12.31 7.52 2.48
#